data_AF-A0A4U1D402-F1
#
_entry.id   AF-A0A4U1D402-F1
#
_cell.length_a   1.000
_cell.length_b   1.000
_cell.length_c   1.000
_cell.angle_alpha   90.00
_cell.angle_beta   90.00
_cell.angle_gamma   90.00
#
_symmetry.space_group_name_H-M   'P 1'
#
loop_
_entity.id
_entity.type
_entity.pdbx_description
1 polymer ?
#
loop_
_entity_poly.entity_id
_entity_poly.type
_entity_poly.pdbx_seq_one_letter_code
_entity_poly.pdbx_strand_id
1 'polypeptide(L)'
;MKKKHFSLITNVYYLLIIGLFVIYASQVTDDNWKIDLTYEKNNLLIFGGLFFIALILTSIDAAGVRDKGSKVQLNTVYAGLSIATCFLVWRLMLSIF
;
A
#
# COMPACT_ATOMS: atom_id res chain seq x y z
N MET A 1 11.05 -15.75 6.61
CA MET A 1 11.95 -14.78 5.95
C MET A 1 12.65 -13.92 7.00
N LYS A 2 13.90 -13.46 6.80
CA LYS A 2 14.56 -12.51 7.72
C LYS A 2 13.86 -11.15 7.64
N LYS A 3 13.58 -10.51 8.78
CA LYS A 3 12.86 -9.21 8.82
C LYS A 3 13.53 -8.14 7.97
N LYS A 4 14.87 -8.05 8.02
CA LYS A 4 15.65 -7.11 7.20
C LYS A 4 15.42 -7.26 5.70
N HIS A 5 15.30 -8.49 5.18
CA HIS A 5 15.02 -8.71 3.77
C HIS A 5 13.57 -8.40 3.43
N PHE A 6 12.63 -8.72 4.32
CA PHE A 6 11.22 -8.37 4.14
C PHE A 6 11.02 -6.85 4.07
N SER A 7 11.57 -6.10 5.03
CA SER A 7 11.54 -4.65 5.05
C SER A 7 12.15 -4.02 3.80
N LEU A 8 13.26 -4.57 3.31
CA LEU A 8 13.88 -4.11 2.06
C LEU A 8 12.94 -4.32 0.86
N ILE A 9 12.32 -5.51 0.73
CA ILE A 9 11.36 -5.77 -0.34
C ILE A 9 10.15 -4.85 -0.23
N THR A 10 9.61 -4.65 0.97
CA THR A 10 8.48 -3.77 1.22
C THR A 10 8.79 -2.33 0.80
N ASN A 11 9.95 -1.80 1.20
CA ASN A 11 10.35 -0.44 0.82
C ASN A 11 10.61 -0.30 -0.69
N VAL A 12 11.27 -1.28 -1.32
CA VAL A 12 11.50 -1.26 -2.77
C VAL A 12 10.17 -1.32 -3.52
N TYR A 13 9.26 -2.19 -3.09
CA TYR A 13 7.92 -2.28 -3.68
C TYR A 13 7.17 -0.95 -3.54
N TYR A 14 7.13 -0.38 -2.34
CA TYR A 14 6.45 0.89 -2.08
C TYR A 14 7.00 2.04 -2.93
N LEU A 15 8.33 2.18 -3.01
CA LEU A 15 8.98 3.19 -3.84
C LEU A 15 8.68 3.00 -5.34
N LEU A 16 8.67 1.75 -5.82
CA LEU A 16 8.34 1.45 -7.21
C LEU A 16 6.89 1.82 -7.54
N ILE A 17 5.92 1.45 -6.67
CA ILE A 17 4.51 1.78 -6.89
C ILE A 17 4.28 3.30 -6.87
N ILE A 18 4.90 4.03 -5.93
CA ILE A 18 4.82 5.50 -5.92
C ILE A 18 5.44 6.08 -7.19
N GLY A 19 6.64 5.65 -7.57
CA GLY A 19 7.31 6.16 -8.75
C GLY A 19 6.49 5.94 -10.02
N LEU A 20 5.96 4.73 -10.20
CA LEU A 20 5.06 4.40 -11.31
C LEU A 20 3.78 5.24 -11.29
N PHE A 21 3.19 5.45 -10.11
CA PHE A 21 1.98 6.27 -9.98
C PHE A 21 2.25 7.74 -10.32
N VAL A 22 3.39 8.30 -9.90
CA VAL A 22 3.77 9.68 -10.22
C VAL A 22 4.03 9.83 -11.72
N ILE A 23 4.74 8.88 -12.34
CA ILE A 23 4.97 8.88 -13.80
C ILE A 23 3.63 8.79 -14.53
N TYR A 24 2.77 7.86 -14.15
CA TYR A 24 1.45 7.70 -14.74
C TYR A 24 0.60 8.96 -14.59
N ALA A 25 0.53 9.52 -13.37
CA ALA A 25 -0.20 10.75 -13.11
C ALA A 25 0.33 11.88 -14.00
N SER A 26 1.65 12.03 -14.14
CA SER A 26 2.24 13.08 -14.99
C SER A 26 1.93 12.93 -16.49
N GLN A 27 1.68 11.71 -16.98
CA GLN A 27 1.33 11.47 -18.39
C GLN A 27 -0.15 11.73 -18.68
N VAL A 28 -1.00 11.49 -17.69
CA VAL A 28 -2.46 11.56 -17.81
C VAL A 28 -3.00 12.92 -17.36
N THR A 29 -2.18 13.71 -16.67
CA THR A 29 -2.54 15.04 -16.21
C THR A 29 -2.55 16.00 -17.39
N ASP A 30 -3.72 16.61 -17.63
CA ASP A 30 -3.92 17.61 -18.68
C ASP A 30 -3.25 18.96 -18.32
N ASP A 31 -3.19 19.90 -19.26
CA ASP A 31 -2.52 21.22 -19.08
C ASP A 31 -2.96 22.01 -17.83
N ASN A 32 -4.15 21.72 -17.30
CA ASN A 32 -4.74 22.35 -16.11
C ASN A 32 -4.55 21.55 -14.81
N TRP A 33 -3.64 20.59 -14.75
CA TRP A 33 -3.45 19.69 -13.59
C TRP A 33 -4.69 18.88 -13.22
N LYS A 34 -5.56 18.60 -14.20
CA LYS A 34 -6.78 17.81 -14.01
C LYS A 34 -6.62 16.44 -14.66
N ILE A 35 -7.03 15.42 -13.92
CA ILE A 35 -7.12 14.04 -14.39
C ILE A 35 -8.59 13.76 -14.66
N ASP A 36 -8.93 13.35 -15.88
CA ASP A 36 -10.29 12.91 -16.18
C ASP A 36 -10.50 11.49 -15.62
N LEU A 37 -11.11 11.44 -14.44
CA LEU A 37 -11.38 10.22 -13.70
C LEU A 37 -12.32 9.26 -14.45
N THR A 38 -13.06 9.74 -15.47
CA THR A 38 -14.02 8.93 -16.23
C THR A 38 -13.31 7.92 -17.13
N TYR A 39 -12.24 8.34 -17.81
CA TYR A 39 -11.47 7.47 -18.70
C TYR A 39 -10.48 6.59 -17.94
N GLU A 40 -9.96 7.10 -16.83
CA GLU A 40 -8.81 6.50 -16.14
C GLU A 40 -9.20 5.69 -14.90
N LYS A 41 -10.50 5.51 -14.68
CA LYS A 41 -11.07 4.79 -13.53
C LYS A 41 -10.46 3.40 -13.33
N ASN A 42 -10.27 2.64 -14.41
CA ASN A 42 -9.70 1.29 -14.32
C ASN A 42 -8.24 1.31 -13.87
N ASN A 43 -7.43 2.20 -14.44
CA ASN A 43 -6.03 2.35 -14.06
C ASN A 43 -5.89 2.82 -12.61
N LEU A 44 -6.74 3.76 -12.19
CA LEU A 44 -6.81 4.21 -10.79
C LEU A 44 -7.23 3.10 -9.82
N LEU A 45 -8.15 2.22 -10.22
CA LEU A 45 -8.51 1.04 -9.42
C LEU A 45 -7.35 0.05 -9.29
N ILE A 46 -6.59 -0.17 -10.37
CA ILE A 46 -5.38 -1.01 -10.34
C ILE A 46 -4.35 -0.42 -9.39
N PHE A 47 -4.06 0.89 -9.50
CA PHE A 47 -3.16 1.56 -8.57
C PHE A 47 -3.68 1.50 -7.13
N GLY A 48 -4.98 1.67 -6.91
CA GLY A 48 -5.60 1.47 -5.60
C GLY A 48 -5.34 0.08 -5.03
N GLY A 49 -5.46 -0.97 -5.84
CA GLY A 49 -5.12 -2.34 -5.45
C GLY A 49 -3.63 -2.52 -5.14
N LEU A 50 -2.73 -1.95 -5.93
CA LEU A 50 -1.28 -2.01 -5.70
C LEU A 50 -0.88 -1.27 -4.42
N PHE A 51 -1.44 -0.08 -4.17
CA PHE A 51 -1.27 0.65 -2.93
C PHE A 51 -1.82 -0.11 -1.73
N PHE A 52 -2.92 -0.85 -1.91
CA PHE A 52 -3.47 -1.69 -0.85
C PHE A 52 -2.52 -2.83 -0.48
N ILE A 53 -1.90 -3.51 -1.47
CA ILE A 53 -0.86 -4.51 -1.20
C ILE A 53 0.33 -3.87 -0.49
N ALA A 54 0.75 -2.67 -0.91
CA ALA A 54 1.83 -1.94 -0.26
C ALA A 54 1.50 -1.61 1.21
N LEU A 55 0.25 -1.25 1.51
CA LEU A 55 -0.25 -0.99 2.85
C LEU A 55 -0.22 -2.24 3.72
N ILE A 56 -0.60 -3.41 3.19
CA ILE A 56 -0.50 -4.69 3.90
C ILE A 56 0.97 -4.99 4.23
N LEU A 57 1.86 -4.93 3.24
CA LEU A 57 3.28 -5.21 3.44
C LEU A 57 3.90 -4.29 4.49
N THR A 58 3.57 -3.00 4.43
CA THR A 58 4.05 -1.99 5.40
C THR A 58 3.49 -2.24 6.79
N SER A 59 2.21 -2.63 6.90
CA SER A 59 1.58 -2.98 8.18
C SER A 59 2.22 -4.21 8.82
N ILE A 60 2.57 -5.22 8.02
CA ILE A 60 3.30 -6.42 8.48
C ILE A 60 4.71 -6.03 8.94
N ASP A 61 5.42 -5.18 8.20
CA ASP A 61 6.76 -4.73 8.58
C ASP A 61 6.72 -3.94 9.91
N ALA A 62 5.77 -3.02 10.04
CA ALA A 62 5.54 -2.24 11.26
C ALA A 62 5.17 -3.13 12.47
N ALA A 63 4.29 -4.12 12.28
CA ALA A 63 3.97 -5.10 13.32
C ALA A 63 5.21 -5.93 13.71
N GLY A 64 6.11 -6.18 12.76
CA GLY A 64 7.35 -6.92 12.95
C GLY A 64 8.37 -6.24 13.85
N VAL A 65 8.29 -4.91 14.01
CA VAL A 65 9.16 -4.13 14.90
C VAL A 65 8.90 -4.45 16.38
N ARG A 66 7.64 -4.75 16.77
CA ARG A 66 7.28 -5.10 18.16
C ARG A 66 7.76 -6.50 18.56
N ASP A 67 8.06 -7.33 17.59
CA ASP A 67 8.40 -8.73 17.82
C ASP A 67 9.93 -8.91 17.92
N LYS A 68 10.43 -9.48 19.02
CA LYS A 68 11.87 -9.62 19.31
C LYS A 68 12.59 -10.65 18.44
N GLY A 69 11.85 -11.45 17.67
CA GLY A 69 12.41 -12.45 16.75
C GLY A 69 13.10 -11.83 15.51
N SER A 70 14.11 -12.52 14.96
CA SER A 70 14.84 -12.08 13.76
C SER A 70 14.17 -12.47 12.42
N LYS A 71 13.12 -13.29 12.48
CA LYS A 71 12.35 -13.79 11.33
C LYS A 71 10.91 -13.27 11.41
N VAL A 72 10.29 -13.03 10.26
CA VAL A 72 8.85 -12.76 10.16
C VAL A 72 8.09 -14.00 10.61
N GLN A 73 7.32 -13.88 11.69
CA GLN A 73 6.47 -14.94 12.20
C GLN A 73 5.04 -14.81 11.63
N LEU A 74 4.29 -15.91 11.62
CA LEU A 74 2.87 -15.89 11.21
C LEU A 74 2.06 -14.90 12.06
N ASN A 75 2.31 -14.81 13.36
CA ASN A 75 1.64 -13.84 14.25
C ASN A 75 1.87 -12.39 13.80
N THR A 76 3.07 -12.08 13.29
CA THR A 76 3.38 -10.75 12.73
C THR A 76 2.55 -10.46 11.47
N VAL A 77 2.36 -11.47 10.62
CA VAL A 77 1.54 -11.36 9.40
C VAL A 77 0.08 -11.10 9.77
N TYR A 78 -0.49 -11.89 10.70
CA TYR A 78 -1.87 -11.68 11.16
C TYR A 78 -2.06 -10.31 11.84
N ALA A 79 -1.08 -9.86 12.63
CA ALA A 79 -1.12 -8.53 13.23
C ALA A 79 -1.11 -7.41 12.17
N GLY A 80 -0.23 -7.51 11.18
CA GLY A 80 -0.19 -6.55 10.06
C GLY A 80 -1.47 -6.57 9.23
N LEU A 81 -2.01 -7.76 8.96
CA LEU A 81 -3.28 -7.92 8.23
C LEU A 81 -4.45 -7.30 9.00
N SER A 82 -4.49 -7.47 10.33
CA SER A 82 -5.50 -6.85 11.18
C SER A 82 -5.43 -5.33 11.12
N ILE A 83 -4.23 -4.74 11.16
CA ILE A 83 -4.04 -3.29 11.02
C ILE A 83 -4.55 -2.80 9.65
N ALA A 84 -4.17 -3.50 8.57
CA ALA A 84 -4.58 -3.15 7.22
C ALA A 84 -6.11 -3.23 7.05
N THR A 85 -6.74 -4.27 7.58
CA THR A 85 -8.20 -4.44 7.56
C THR A 85 -8.91 -3.38 8.39
N CYS A 86 -8.43 -3.07 9.59
CA CYS A 86 -8.99 -1.98 10.41
C CYS A 86 -8.92 -0.63 9.68
N PHE A 87 -7.81 -0.35 9.00
CA PHE A 87 -7.65 0.86 8.21
C PHE A 87 -8.63 0.92 7.03
N LEU A 88 -8.83 -0.20 6.32
CA LEU A 88 -9.82 -0.28 5.24
C LEU A 88 -11.24 -0.07 5.75
N VAL A 89 -11.63 -0.76 6.83
CA VAL A 89 -12.96 -0.67 7.41
C VAL A 89 -13.23 0.77 7.87
N TRP A 90 -12.26 1.40 8.53
CA TRP A 90 -12.32 2.82 8.87
C TRP A 90 -12.53 3.68 7.62
N ARG A 91 -11.71 3.49 6.57
CA ARG A 91 -11.75 4.32 5.37
C ARG A 91 -13.09 4.19 4.64
N LEU A 92 -13.66 2.99 4.61
CA LEU A 92 -14.98 2.72 4.07
C LEU A 92 -16.08 3.39 4.89
N MET A 93 -16.01 3.34 6.23
CA MET A 93 -16.96 4.08 7.07
C MET A 93 -16.93 5.58 6.79
N LEU A 94 -15.75 6.19 6.65
CA LEU A 94 -15.59 7.60 6.26
C LEU A 94 -15.99 7.92 4.81
N SER A 95 -16.20 6.92 3.96
CA SER A 95 -16.68 7.14 2.59
C SER A 95 -18.20 7.00 2.49
N ILE A 96 -18.83 6.37 3.49
CA ILE A 96 -20.27 6.11 3.54
C ILE A 96 -20.99 7.18 4.37
N PHE A 97 -20.31 7.77 5.36
CA PHE A 97 -20.74 8.95 6.11
C PHE A 97 -20.14 10.24 5.54
#